data_AF-A0A7S9WWR2-F1
#
_entry.id   AF-A0A7S9WWR2-F1
#
_cell.length_a   1.000
_cell.length_b   1.000
_cell.length_c   1.000
_cell.angle_alpha   90.00
_cell.angle_beta   90.00
_cell.angle_gamma   90.00
#
_symmetry.space_group_name_H-M   'P 1'
#
loop_
_entity.id
_entity.type
_entity.pdbx_description
1 polymer ?
#
loop_
_entity_poly.entity_id
_entity_poly.type
_entity_poly.pdbx_seq_one_letter_code
_entity_poly.pdbx_strand_id
1 'polypeptide(L)'
;MSYQDILDEKDESVRNAKKFVNFLKANFSNCEIRSSKQARLIALLNEENDLFDRLNRTNFNEVSKRLGEIKEQITLVILDIKDDIIKDFGEQNYEIYKRALSKEPEELEKVKNELLLNSFFESHLGEHSANLKANFIKECVANFFKHSNFIVPIISVLCYFLYFGFEVGYFPSLDSSEMIFTGILLFCATAFITVFEILVLVFVSFLYQNDDKKHKFKKPKFLFFYNSNFIYILTLISFAILAFAGYKLNYGWSTILSMFLLSYVGVNLAVFFKDRSKFIIYLLSFLMILLFIISVIILKNGGLLALWILFCSFMLSFILGASSIKETRDFSFVFYTALSLMIVSNSLLFIKYTAKTFNIGDVDYKFLLVDKSALKALPSSLCDAKDKEQTPCEIDEKAVKIYDVKSLCNIGKFYYLQTRDGVKFELDSSKVISRVKEK
;
A
#
# COMPACT_ATOMS: atom_id res chain seq x y z
N MET A 1 16.13 1.73 -17.52
CA MET A 1 17.24 2.70 -17.54
C MET A 1 17.40 3.21 -18.95
N SER A 2 17.62 4.51 -19.08
CA SER A 2 18.09 5.13 -20.31
C SER A 2 19.60 4.91 -20.48
N TYR A 3 20.13 5.14 -21.68
CA TYR A 3 21.58 5.13 -21.94
C TYR A 3 22.33 6.16 -21.06
N GLN A 4 21.68 7.29 -20.78
CA GLN A 4 22.25 8.35 -19.96
C GLN A 4 22.36 7.92 -18.49
N ASP A 5 21.34 7.22 -17.97
CA ASP A 5 21.34 6.75 -16.57
C ASP A 5 22.56 5.85 -16.27
N ILE A 6 22.92 4.96 -17.21
CA ILE A 6 24.06 4.03 -17.04
C ILE A 6 25.41 4.76 -17.16
N LEU A 7 25.49 5.78 -18.02
CA LEU A 7 26.69 6.60 -18.13
C LEU A 7 26.94 7.41 -16.85
N ASP A 8 25.88 7.96 -16.26
CA ASP A 8 25.97 8.72 -15.02
C ASP A 8 26.39 7.82 -13.83
N GLU A 9 26.00 6.54 -13.85
CA GLU A 9 26.36 5.54 -12.83
C GLU A 9 27.80 5.00 -12.98
N LYS A 10 28.35 5.02 -14.20
CA LYS A 10 29.63 4.38 -14.56
C LYS A 10 30.79 4.81 -13.65
N ASP A 11 31.04 6.11 -13.53
CA ASP A 11 32.24 6.63 -12.83
C ASP A 11 32.16 6.40 -11.31
N GLU A 12 30.96 6.38 -10.75
CA GLU A 12 30.73 6.06 -9.35
C GLU A 12 30.86 4.56 -9.08
N SER A 13 30.24 3.73 -9.93
CA SER A 13 30.29 2.27 -9.80
C SER A 13 31.73 1.74 -9.92
N VAL A 14 32.48 2.18 -10.93
CA VAL A 14 33.87 1.76 -11.13
C VAL A 14 34.77 2.11 -9.94
N ARG A 15 34.53 3.29 -9.35
CA ARG A 15 35.26 3.74 -8.16
C ARG A 15 34.90 2.90 -6.94
N ASN A 16 33.62 2.57 -6.77
CA ASN A 16 33.12 1.79 -5.65
C ASN A 16 33.60 0.33 -5.72
N ALA A 17 33.57 -0.29 -6.90
CA ALA A 17 34.09 -1.64 -7.13
C ALA A 17 35.58 -1.75 -6.74
N LYS A 18 36.41 -0.78 -7.15
CA LYS A 18 37.84 -0.74 -6.74
C LYS A 18 38.02 -0.64 -5.23
N LYS A 19 37.26 0.23 -4.55
CA LYS A 19 37.29 0.34 -3.09
C LYS A 19 36.84 -0.94 -2.41
N PHE A 20 35.83 -1.62 -2.96
CA PHE A 20 35.31 -2.86 -2.43
C PHE A 20 36.32 -4.01 -2.56
N VAL A 21 36.99 -4.14 -3.71
CA VAL A 21 38.10 -5.10 -3.89
C VAL A 21 39.20 -4.86 -2.85
N ASN A 22 39.57 -3.60 -2.62
CA ASN A 22 40.57 -3.25 -1.61
C ASN A 22 40.11 -3.62 -0.19
N PHE A 23 38.85 -3.39 0.15
CA PHE A 23 38.26 -3.82 1.41
C PHE A 23 38.35 -5.35 1.60
N LEU A 24 38.02 -6.14 0.57
CA LEU A 24 38.12 -7.61 0.64
C LEU A 24 39.56 -8.05 0.88
N LYS A 25 40.52 -7.55 0.10
CA LYS A 25 41.94 -7.88 0.25
C LYS A 25 42.52 -7.45 1.61
N ALA A 26 42.02 -6.36 2.18
CA ALA A 26 42.49 -5.88 3.48
C ALA A 26 42.00 -6.74 4.66
N ASN A 27 40.85 -7.39 4.52
CA ASN A 27 40.20 -8.10 5.64
C ASN A 27 40.28 -9.62 5.54
N PHE A 28 40.36 -10.18 4.33
CA PHE A 28 40.39 -11.63 4.09
C PHE A 28 41.75 -12.09 3.55
N SER A 29 42.26 -13.22 4.04
CA SER A 29 43.51 -13.83 3.58
C SER A 29 43.34 -14.72 2.34
N ASN A 30 42.12 -15.21 2.08
CA ASN A 30 41.83 -16.17 1.02
C ASN A 30 41.49 -15.54 -0.35
N CYS A 31 41.56 -14.21 -0.50
CA CYS A 31 41.21 -13.51 -1.74
C CYS A 31 42.01 -13.93 -3.00
N GLU A 32 43.17 -14.56 -2.82
CA GLU A 32 44.02 -15.07 -3.91
C GLU A 32 43.71 -16.53 -4.27
N ILE A 33 42.98 -17.24 -3.41
CA ILE A 33 42.56 -18.61 -3.64
C ILE A 33 41.39 -18.58 -4.62
N ARG A 34 41.62 -19.01 -5.87
CA ARG A 34 40.63 -18.91 -6.97
C ARG A 34 39.28 -19.57 -6.66
N SER A 35 39.27 -20.62 -5.84
CA SER A 35 38.04 -21.30 -5.40
C SER A 35 37.31 -20.59 -4.26
N SER A 36 37.89 -19.57 -3.64
CA SER A 36 37.24 -18.83 -2.56
C SER A 36 36.10 -17.95 -3.08
N LYS A 37 35.09 -17.77 -2.22
CA LYS A 37 33.97 -16.85 -2.49
C LYS A 37 34.47 -15.41 -2.65
N GLN A 38 35.48 -15.01 -1.90
CA GLN A 38 36.12 -13.69 -1.96
C GLN A 38 36.81 -13.46 -3.32
N ALA A 39 37.56 -14.44 -3.83
CA ALA A 39 38.17 -14.35 -5.16
C ALA A 39 37.12 -14.30 -6.27
N ARG A 40 36.05 -15.11 -6.15
CA ARG A 40 34.91 -15.07 -7.06
C ARG A 40 34.22 -13.70 -7.07
N LEU A 41 34.00 -13.10 -5.89
CA LEU A 41 33.43 -11.76 -5.77
C LEU A 41 34.32 -10.70 -6.43
N ILE A 42 35.64 -10.77 -6.23
CA ILE A 42 36.59 -9.85 -6.89
C ILE A 42 36.52 -10.01 -8.42
N ALA A 43 36.43 -11.23 -8.94
CA ALA A 43 36.31 -11.48 -10.37
C ALA A 43 35.04 -10.84 -10.96
N LEU A 44 33.91 -11.00 -10.29
CA LEU A 44 32.63 -10.40 -10.72
C LEU A 44 32.68 -8.87 -10.69
N LEU A 45 33.26 -8.27 -9.65
CA LEU A 45 33.43 -6.82 -9.55
C LEU A 45 34.33 -6.26 -10.66
N ASN A 46 35.33 -7.02 -11.09
CA ASN A 46 36.19 -6.64 -12.21
C ASN A 46 35.48 -6.80 -13.56
N GLU A 47 34.66 -7.84 -13.73
CA GLU A 47 33.84 -8.03 -14.93
C GLU A 47 32.78 -6.92 -15.06
N GLU A 48 32.17 -6.50 -13.96
CA GLU A 48 31.27 -5.32 -13.94
C GLU A 48 31.97 -4.07 -14.49
N ASN A 49 33.19 -3.78 -14.04
CA ASN A 49 33.98 -2.64 -14.53
C ASN A 49 34.30 -2.75 -16.03
N ASP A 50 34.69 -3.94 -16.49
CA ASP A 50 35.01 -4.18 -17.90
C ASP A 50 33.77 -4.02 -18.80
N LEU A 51 32.57 -4.40 -18.32
CA LEU A 51 31.31 -4.13 -19.03
C LEU A 51 31.03 -2.63 -19.17
N PHE A 52 31.25 -1.85 -18.10
CA PHE A 52 31.13 -0.39 -18.17
C PHE A 52 32.11 0.25 -19.15
N ASP A 53 33.32 -0.30 -19.29
CA ASP A 53 34.31 0.18 -20.25
C ASP A 53 33.95 -0.16 -21.71
N ARG A 54 33.26 -1.28 -21.91
CA ARG A 54 32.77 -1.70 -23.24
C ARG A 54 31.46 -1.05 -23.64
N LEU A 55 30.79 -0.32 -22.74
CA LEU A 55 29.49 0.29 -22.98
C LEU A 55 29.56 1.33 -24.11
N ASN A 56 28.71 1.16 -25.11
CA ASN A 56 28.48 2.13 -26.18
C ASN A 56 27.00 2.12 -26.62
N ARG A 57 26.61 3.04 -27.50
CA ARG A 57 25.21 3.18 -27.95
C ARG A 57 24.68 1.95 -28.69
N THR A 58 25.54 1.18 -29.35
CA THR A 58 25.12 0.05 -30.20
C THR A 58 25.00 -1.27 -29.44
N ASN A 59 25.75 -1.45 -28.34
CA ASN A 59 25.69 -2.64 -27.49
C ASN A 59 24.94 -2.42 -26.15
N PHE A 60 24.35 -1.24 -25.95
CA PHE A 60 23.69 -0.84 -24.70
C PHE A 60 22.74 -1.91 -24.13
N ASN A 61 21.84 -2.45 -24.95
CA ASN A 61 20.85 -3.43 -24.47
C ASN A 61 21.51 -4.72 -23.97
N GLU A 62 22.55 -5.18 -24.67
CA GLU A 62 23.30 -6.39 -24.31
C GLU A 62 24.11 -6.17 -23.04
N VAL A 63 24.87 -5.07 -22.98
CA VAL A 63 25.68 -4.71 -21.81
C VAL A 63 24.79 -4.47 -20.59
N SER A 64 23.67 -3.77 -20.73
CA SER A 64 22.73 -3.52 -19.64
C SER A 64 22.14 -4.81 -19.08
N LYS A 65 21.77 -5.77 -19.95
CA LYS A 65 21.28 -7.08 -19.53
C LYS A 65 22.35 -7.84 -18.74
N ARG A 66 23.57 -7.92 -19.28
CA ARG A 66 24.68 -8.64 -18.66
C ARG A 66 25.14 -8.00 -17.34
N LEU A 67 25.09 -6.66 -17.26
CA LEU A 67 25.35 -5.92 -16.02
C LEU A 67 24.35 -6.31 -14.92
N GLY A 68 23.06 -6.44 -15.28
CA GLY A 68 22.02 -6.93 -14.37
C GLY A 68 22.33 -8.34 -13.83
N GLU A 69 22.71 -9.25 -14.72
CA GLU A 69 23.09 -10.63 -14.36
C GLU A 69 24.32 -10.68 -13.44
N ILE A 70 25.34 -9.86 -13.70
CA ILE A 70 26.53 -9.76 -12.84
C ILE A 70 26.20 -9.19 -11.47
N LYS A 71 25.42 -8.11 -11.40
CA LYS A 71 24.99 -7.50 -10.13
C LYS A 71 24.20 -8.50 -9.26
N GLU A 72 23.40 -9.35 -9.89
CA GLU A 72 22.70 -10.45 -9.20
C GLU A 72 23.69 -11.51 -8.68
N GLN A 73 24.65 -11.95 -9.49
CA GLN A 73 25.68 -12.89 -9.04
C GLN A 73 26.55 -12.34 -7.90
N ILE A 74 26.94 -11.06 -7.97
CA ILE A 74 27.65 -10.36 -6.89
C ILE A 74 26.84 -10.44 -5.60
N THR A 75 25.54 -10.19 -5.67
CA THR A 75 24.65 -10.23 -4.52
C THR A 75 24.59 -11.62 -3.88
N LEU A 76 24.44 -12.67 -4.69
CA LEU A 76 24.44 -14.05 -4.20
C LEU A 76 25.75 -14.41 -3.49
N VAL A 77 26.90 -14.03 -4.05
CA VAL A 77 28.20 -14.29 -3.41
C VAL A 77 28.37 -13.48 -2.11
N ILE A 78 27.87 -12.24 -2.06
CA ILE A 78 27.86 -11.44 -0.82
C ILE A 78 27.04 -12.14 0.28
N LEU A 79 25.87 -12.69 -0.07
CA LEU A 79 25.04 -13.43 0.88
C LEU A 79 25.78 -14.66 1.43
N ASP A 80 26.40 -15.45 0.55
CA ASP A 80 27.19 -16.62 0.94
C ASP A 80 28.36 -16.25 1.86
N ILE A 81 29.02 -15.10 1.63
CA ILE A 81 30.10 -14.60 2.48
C ILE A 81 29.56 -14.14 3.84
N LYS A 82 28.41 -13.45 3.89
CA LYS A 82 27.79 -13.04 5.17
C LYS A 82 27.40 -14.25 6.01
N ASP A 83 26.86 -15.29 5.39
CA ASP A 83 26.49 -16.53 6.09
C ASP A 83 27.73 -17.26 6.62
N ASP A 84 28.82 -17.33 5.84
CA ASP A 84 30.10 -17.86 6.31
C ASP A 84 30.66 -17.05 7.50
N ILE A 85 30.63 -15.71 7.45
CA ILE A 85 31.07 -14.86 8.57
C ILE A 85 30.27 -15.18 9.84
N ILE A 86 28.95 -15.30 9.75
CA ILE A 86 28.11 -15.61 10.92
C ILE A 86 28.47 -16.98 11.49
N LYS A 87 28.64 -17.98 10.62
CA LYS A 87 28.99 -19.35 10.99
C LYS A 87 30.38 -19.41 11.62
N ASP A 88 31.39 -18.90 10.94
CA ASP A 88 32.79 -18.90 11.36
C ASP A 88 32.97 -18.23 12.72
N PHE A 89 32.32 -17.08 12.95
CA PHE A 89 32.40 -16.41 14.24
C PHE A 89 31.67 -17.16 15.36
N GLY A 90 30.62 -17.91 15.03
CA GLY A 90 29.93 -18.80 15.98
C GLY A 90 30.76 -20.05 16.32
N GLU A 91 31.48 -20.60 15.34
CA GLU A 91 32.35 -21.77 15.46
C GLU A 91 33.79 -21.42 15.90
N GLN A 92 34.08 -20.13 16.10
CA GLN A 92 35.40 -19.59 16.44
C GLN A 92 36.50 -19.90 15.40
N ASN A 93 36.11 -20.05 14.13
CA ASN A 93 37.01 -20.32 13.01
C ASN A 93 37.48 -19.02 12.35
N TYR A 94 38.62 -18.47 12.80
CA TYR A 94 39.08 -17.16 12.37
C TYR A 94 40.17 -17.16 11.29
N GLU A 95 40.53 -18.31 10.74
CA GLU A 95 41.73 -18.49 9.88
C GLU A 95 41.79 -17.54 8.68
N ILE A 96 40.63 -17.25 8.09
CA ILE A 96 40.55 -16.42 6.88
C ILE A 96 40.47 -14.92 7.18
N TYR A 97 40.34 -14.52 8.44
CA TYR A 97 40.07 -13.14 8.87
C TYR A 97 41.31 -12.48 9.46
N LYS A 98 41.97 -11.62 8.67
CA LYS A 98 43.25 -10.99 9.04
C LYS A 98 43.23 -10.24 10.37
N ARG A 99 42.08 -9.69 10.76
CA ARG A 99 41.91 -8.88 11.98
C ARG A 99 41.39 -9.66 13.19
N ALA A 100 41.00 -10.92 13.05
CA ALA A 100 40.37 -11.70 14.12
C ALA A 100 41.35 -12.63 14.87
N LEU A 101 42.50 -12.96 14.27
CA LEU A 101 43.46 -13.96 14.77
C LEU A 101 44.10 -13.71 16.16
N SER A 102 43.89 -12.55 16.81
CA SER A 102 44.60 -12.19 18.05
C SER A 102 43.80 -11.35 19.05
N LYS A 103 42.47 -11.27 18.91
CA LYS A 103 41.67 -10.25 19.59
C LYS A 103 40.73 -10.80 20.67
N GLU A 104 40.45 -9.97 21.68
CA GLU A 104 39.50 -10.24 22.76
C GLU A 104 38.06 -10.41 22.24
N PRO A 105 37.16 -11.08 22.99
CA PRO A 105 35.78 -11.35 22.57
C PRO A 105 34.99 -10.09 22.16
N GLU A 106 35.14 -8.99 22.88
CA GLU A 106 34.46 -7.72 22.56
C GLU A 106 34.98 -7.11 21.25
N GLU A 107 36.28 -7.22 20.99
CA GLU A 107 36.91 -6.77 19.75
C GLU A 107 36.51 -7.65 18.57
N LEU A 108 36.38 -8.97 18.77
CA LEU A 108 35.90 -9.91 17.76
C LEU A 108 34.47 -9.59 17.33
N GLU A 109 33.58 -9.28 18.28
CA GLU A 109 32.21 -8.88 17.94
C GLU A 109 32.18 -7.54 17.16
N LYS A 110 33.09 -6.60 17.46
CA LYS A 110 33.26 -5.39 16.63
C LYS A 110 33.73 -5.73 15.23
N VAL A 111 34.74 -6.60 15.07
CA VAL A 111 35.24 -7.03 13.75
C VAL A 111 34.14 -7.71 12.95
N LYS A 112 33.39 -8.63 13.55
CA LYS A 112 32.23 -9.29 12.93
C LYS A 112 31.22 -8.27 12.42
N ASN A 113 30.86 -7.30 13.24
CA ASN A 113 29.90 -6.26 12.87
C ASN A 113 30.45 -5.34 11.76
N GLU A 114 31.73 -4.97 11.79
CA GLU A 114 32.38 -4.22 10.70
C GLU A 114 32.35 -4.97 9.38
N LEU A 115 32.55 -6.29 9.40
CA LEU A 115 32.51 -7.13 8.20
C LEU A 115 31.09 -7.26 7.65
N LEU A 116 30.12 -7.57 8.53
CA LEU A 116 28.73 -7.82 8.14
C LEU A 116 28.00 -6.55 7.69
N LEU A 117 28.23 -5.41 8.35
CA LEU A 117 27.52 -4.14 8.15
C LEU A 117 28.34 -3.13 7.33
N ASN A 118 29.30 -3.61 6.53
CA ASN A 118 30.09 -2.74 5.68
C ASN A 118 29.23 -2.10 4.58
N SER A 119 29.56 -0.86 4.21
CA SER A 119 28.76 -0.08 3.26
C SER A 119 28.65 -0.70 1.87
N PHE A 120 29.63 -1.51 1.44
CA PHE A 120 29.60 -2.14 0.12
C PHE A 120 28.58 -3.26 0.06
N PHE A 121 28.55 -4.13 1.08
CA PHE A 121 27.54 -5.19 1.19
C PHE A 121 26.13 -4.60 1.25
N GLU A 122 25.93 -3.60 2.11
CA GLU A 122 24.62 -2.95 2.27
C GLU A 122 24.16 -2.25 0.99
N SER A 123 25.08 -1.66 0.21
CA SER A 123 24.75 -1.02 -1.07
C SER A 123 24.23 -2.03 -2.09
N HIS A 124 24.95 -3.14 -2.32
CA HIS A 124 24.53 -4.15 -3.30
C HIS A 124 23.25 -4.87 -2.88
N LEU A 125 23.10 -5.20 -1.59
CA LEU A 125 21.89 -5.83 -1.06
C LEU A 125 20.67 -4.89 -1.17
N GLY A 126 20.85 -3.60 -0.86
CA GLY A 126 19.81 -2.60 -0.99
C GLY A 126 19.37 -2.38 -2.44
N GLU A 127 20.31 -2.32 -3.38
CA GLU A 127 20.02 -2.20 -4.82
C GLU A 127 19.27 -3.42 -5.34
N HIS A 128 19.74 -4.63 -5.01
CA HIS A 128 19.07 -5.87 -5.39
C HIS A 128 17.64 -5.93 -4.86
N SER A 129 17.45 -5.62 -3.58
CA SER A 129 16.13 -5.59 -2.94
C SER A 129 15.18 -4.60 -3.63
N ALA A 130 15.67 -3.40 -3.96
CA ALA A 130 14.88 -2.38 -4.67
C ALA A 130 14.48 -2.84 -6.08
N ASN A 131 15.42 -3.42 -6.83
CA ASN A 131 15.16 -3.94 -8.18
C ASN A 131 14.15 -5.09 -8.17
N LEU A 132 14.28 -6.00 -7.21
CA LEU A 132 13.38 -7.14 -7.04
C LEU A 132 11.93 -6.66 -6.78
N LYS A 133 11.74 -5.68 -5.88
CA LYS A 133 10.43 -5.07 -5.62
C LYS A 133 9.88 -4.32 -6.82
N ALA A 134 10.72 -3.53 -7.49
CA ALA A 134 10.30 -2.76 -8.67
C ALA A 134 9.83 -3.68 -9.80
N ASN A 135 10.54 -4.78 -10.04
CA ASN A 135 10.15 -5.78 -11.04
C ASN A 135 8.85 -6.49 -10.65
N PHE A 136 8.71 -6.88 -9.38
CA PHE A 136 7.47 -7.47 -8.87
C PHE A 136 6.26 -6.54 -9.05
N ILE A 137 6.40 -5.24 -8.74
CA ILE A 137 5.32 -4.27 -8.92
C ILE A 137 4.98 -4.09 -10.41
N LYS A 138 5.99 -3.98 -11.28
CA LYS A 138 5.78 -3.90 -12.74
C LYS A 138 5.01 -5.12 -13.25
N GLU A 139 5.38 -6.31 -12.80
CA GLU A 139 4.70 -7.55 -13.16
C GLU A 139 3.25 -7.55 -12.64
N CYS A 140 3.01 -7.12 -11.40
CA CYS A 140 1.66 -6.98 -10.85
C CYS A 140 0.79 -6.03 -11.69
N VAL A 141 1.32 -4.87 -12.06
CA VAL A 141 0.63 -3.86 -12.87
C VAL A 141 0.35 -4.40 -14.28
N ALA A 142 1.35 -5.01 -14.91
CA ALA A 142 1.19 -5.63 -16.22
C ALA A 142 0.15 -6.74 -16.20
N ASN A 143 0.15 -7.59 -15.17
CA ASN A 143 -0.82 -8.64 -14.97
C ASN A 143 -2.24 -8.09 -14.76
N PHE A 144 -2.39 -7.02 -13.98
CA PHE A 144 -3.67 -6.34 -13.80
C PHE A 144 -4.21 -5.81 -15.14
N PHE A 145 -3.41 -5.09 -15.92
CA PHE A 145 -3.86 -4.55 -17.21
C PHE A 145 -4.19 -5.65 -18.22
N LYS A 146 -3.36 -6.70 -18.29
CA LYS A 146 -3.57 -7.86 -19.16
C LYS A 146 -4.89 -8.58 -18.86
N HIS A 147 -5.27 -8.66 -17.59
CA HIS A 147 -6.46 -9.37 -17.13
C HIS A 147 -7.59 -8.43 -16.65
N SER A 148 -7.51 -7.14 -17.00
CA SER A 148 -8.43 -6.10 -16.50
C SER A 148 -9.89 -6.37 -16.88
N ASN A 149 -10.12 -6.87 -18.10
CA ASN A 149 -11.45 -7.27 -18.60
C ASN A 149 -12.13 -8.36 -17.75
N PHE A 150 -11.36 -9.12 -16.96
CA PHE A 150 -11.89 -10.13 -16.04
C PHE A 150 -11.89 -9.63 -14.59
N ILE A 151 -10.81 -8.98 -14.16
CA ILE A 151 -10.64 -8.48 -12.79
C ILE A 151 -11.68 -7.40 -12.46
N VAL A 152 -11.87 -6.42 -13.35
CA VAL A 152 -12.76 -5.29 -13.08
C VAL A 152 -14.20 -5.76 -12.89
N PRO A 153 -14.81 -6.56 -13.79
CA PRO A 153 -16.18 -7.05 -13.57
C PRO A 153 -16.36 -7.84 -12.27
N ILE A 154 -15.40 -8.68 -11.88
CA ILE A 154 -15.47 -9.44 -10.63
C ILE A 154 -15.50 -8.50 -9.42
N ILE A 155 -14.57 -7.53 -9.37
CA ILE A 155 -14.53 -6.55 -8.29
C ILE A 155 -15.80 -5.71 -8.29
N SER A 156 -16.32 -5.34 -9.45
CA SER A 156 -17.59 -4.60 -9.59
C SER A 156 -18.76 -5.37 -9.01
N VAL A 157 -18.88 -6.67 -9.30
CA VAL A 157 -19.91 -7.53 -8.71
C VAL A 157 -19.77 -7.58 -7.18
N LEU A 158 -18.55 -7.70 -6.65
CA LEU A 158 -18.31 -7.63 -5.21
C LEU A 158 -18.75 -6.29 -4.61
N CYS A 159 -18.43 -5.15 -5.25
CA CYS A 159 -18.89 -3.84 -4.80
C CYS A 159 -20.42 -3.72 -4.84
N TYR A 160 -21.08 -4.28 -5.86
CA TYR A 160 -22.54 -4.34 -5.92
C TYR A 160 -23.12 -5.11 -4.72
N PHE A 161 -22.60 -6.30 -4.42
CA PHE A 161 -23.05 -7.09 -3.26
C PHE A 161 -22.73 -6.42 -1.93
N LEU A 162 -21.59 -5.74 -1.81
CA LEU A 162 -21.25 -4.96 -0.62
C LEU A 162 -22.26 -3.84 -0.38
N TYR A 163 -22.60 -3.06 -1.40
CA TYR A 163 -23.56 -1.96 -1.26
C TYR A 163 -24.98 -2.48 -0.99
N PHE A 164 -25.53 -3.29 -1.89
CA PHE A 164 -26.94 -3.68 -1.80
C PHE A 164 -27.20 -4.75 -0.75
N GLY A 165 -26.25 -5.65 -0.51
CA GLY A 165 -26.35 -6.72 0.47
C GLY A 165 -26.08 -6.26 1.89
N PHE A 166 -24.97 -5.57 2.13
CA PHE A 166 -24.56 -5.18 3.49
C PHE A 166 -25.07 -3.81 3.92
N GLU A 167 -24.99 -2.79 3.05
CA GLU A 167 -25.37 -1.42 3.44
C GLU A 167 -26.86 -1.12 3.31
N VAL A 168 -27.48 -1.58 2.22
CA VAL A 168 -28.90 -1.30 1.93
C VAL A 168 -29.83 -2.42 2.44
N GLY A 169 -29.37 -3.67 2.44
CA GLY A 169 -30.19 -4.84 2.77
C GLY A 169 -31.36 -5.03 1.80
N TYR A 170 -31.16 -4.71 0.52
CA TYR A 170 -32.15 -4.85 -0.54
C TYR A 170 -31.46 -4.97 -1.89
N PHE A 171 -31.78 -6.01 -2.65
CA PHE A 171 -31.24 -6.21 -3.99
C PHE A 171 -32.21 -5.72 -5.05
N PRO A 172 -31.84 -4.69 -5.84
CA PRO A 172 -32.63 -4.29 -7.00
C PRO A 172 -32.58 -5.38 -8.07
N SER A 173 -33.73 -5.65 -8.71
CA SER A 173 -33.82 -6.49 -9.90
C SER A 173 -33.21 -5.76 -11.10
N LEU A 174 -31.92 -5.93 -11.29
CA LEU A 174 -31.14 -5.43 -12.43
C LEU A 174 -30.77 -6.58 -13.35
N ASP A 175 -30.62 -6.30 -14.65
CA ASP A 175 -29.98 -7.27 -15.53
C ASP A 175 -28.47 -7.40 -15.22
N SER A 176 -27.82 -8.42 -15.78
CA SER A 176 -26.39 -8.68 -15.50
C SER A 176 -25.47 -7.52 -15.91
N SER A 177 -25.81 -6.80 -16.99
CA SER A 177 -25.02 -5.66 -17.47
C SER A 177 -25.17 -4.44 -16.57
N GLU A 178 -26.39 -4.12 -16.15
CA GLU A 178 -26.73 -3.05 -15.22
C GLU A 178 -26.11 -3.29 -13.85
N MET A 179 -26.10 -4.55 -13.38
CA MET A 179 -25.43 -4.94 -12.14
C MET A 179 -23.92 -4.68 -12.21
N ILE A 180 -23.26 -5.16 -13.28
CA ILE A 180 -21.82 -4.93 -13.48
C ILE A 180 -21.54 -3.43 -13.58
N PHE A 181 -22.31 -2.69 -14.38
CA PHE A 181 -22.15 -1.24 -14.53
C PHE A 181 -22.29 -0.48 -13.22
N THR A 182 -23.32 -0.82 -12.42
CA THR A 182 -23.52 -0.24 -11.08
C THR A 182 -22.33 -0.53 -10.17
N GLY A 183 -21.85 -1.78 -10.20
CA GLY A 183 -20.65 -2.20 -9.49
C GLY A 183 -19.39 -1.42 -9.89
N ILE A 184 -19.22 -1.13 -11.19
CA ILE A 184 -18.10 -0.32 -11.69
C ILE A 184 -18.18 1.10 -11.11
N LEU A 185 -19.36 1.73 -11.15
CA LEU A 185 -19.55 3.07 -10.60
C LEU A 185 -19.24 3.12 -9.08
N LEU A 186 -19.69 2.10 -8.33
CA LEU A 186 -19.38 1.97 -6.90
C LEU A 186 -17.87 1.76 -6.65
N PHE A 187 -17.19 1.04 -7.55
CA PHE A 187 -15.75 0.82 -7.45
C PHE A 187 -14.92 2.07 -7.80
N CYS A 188 -15.40 2.97 -8.68
CA CYS A 188 -14.63 4.12 -9.17
C CYS A 188 -14.03 5.00 -8.08
N ALA A 189 -14.79 5.36 -7.04
CA ALA A 189 -14.26 6.19 -5.95
C ALA A 189 -13.22 5.45 -5.12
N THR A 190 -13.47 4.16 -4.84
CA THR A 190 -12.50 3.28 -4.17
C THR A 190 -11.19 3.25 -4.95
N ALA A 191 -11.27 3.03 -6.26
CA ALA A 191 -10.10 2.96 -7.13
C ALA A 191 -9.33 4.28 -7.14
N PHE A 192 -10.02 5.42 -7.25
CA PHE A 192 -9.39 6.74 -7.25
C PHE A 192 -8.64 7.03 -5.95
N ILE A 193 -9.26 6.76 -4.80
CA ILE A 193 -8.64 6.95 -3.48
C ILE A 193 -7.46 6.00 -3.29
N THR A 194 -7.61 4.73 -3.67
CA THR A 194 -6.54 3.73 -3.58
C THR A 194 -5.34 4.11 -4.45
N VAL A 195 -5.56 4.67 -5.65
CA VAL A 195 -4.47 5.17 -6.52
C VAL A 195 -3.75 6.36 -5.88
N PHE A 196 -4.49 7.29 -5.29
CA PHE A 196 -3.90 8.42 -4.57
C PHE A 196 -3.05 7.94 -3.38
N GLU A 197 -3.55 6.99 -2.59
CA GLU A 197 -2.80 6.37 -1.50
C GLU A 197 -1.51 5.71 -2.00
N ILE A 198 -1.58 4.90 -3.05
CA ILE A 198 -0.40 4.28 -3.67
C ILE A 198 0.62 5.34 -4.10
N LEU A 199 0.17 6.47 -4.66
CA LEU A 199 1.07 7.56 -5.06
C LEU A 199 1.79 8.17 -3.84
N VAL A 200 1.08 8.39 -2.74
CA VAL A 200 1.68 8.83 -1.46
C VAL A 200 2.68 7.79 -0.94
N LEU A 201 2.37 6.50 -1.04
CA LEU A 201 3.28 5.41 -0.63
C LEU A 201 4.57 5.39 -1.44
N VAL A 202 4.48 5.57 -2.76
CA VAL A 202 5.64 5.66 -3.66
C VAL A 202 6.50 6.85 -3.26
N PHE A 203 5.89 8.01 -2.99
CA PHE A 203 6.60 9.21 -2.53
C PHE A 203 7.32 8.98 -1.19
N VAL A 204 6.64 8.41 -0.20
CA VAL A 204 7.21 8.08 1.11
C VAL A 204 8.36 7.07 0.98
N SER A 205 8.22 6.06 0.13
CA SER A 205 9.27 5.06 -0.13
C SER A 205 10.50 5.68 -0.78
N PHE A 206 10.30 6.62 -1.71
CA PHE A 206 11.39 7.38 -2.32
C PHE A 206 12.16 8.22 -1.29
N LEU A 207 11.45 8.86 -0.35
CA LEU A 207 12.09 9.60 0.75
C LEU A 207 12.93 8.68 1.64
N TYR A 208 12.42 7.49 1.97
CA TYR A 208 13.16 6.49 2.75
C TYR A 208 14.48 6.13 2.05
N GLN A 209 14.42 5.74 0.78
CA GLN A 209 15.61 5.32 0.02
C GLN A 209 16.64 6.45 -0.08
N ASN A 210 16.21 7.68 -0.30
CA ASN A 210 17.11 8.84 -0.35
C ASN A 210 17.82 9.10 0.99
N ASP A 211 17.12 8.96 2.10
CA ASP A 211 17.70 9.17 3.42
C ASP A 211 18.61 8.00 3.84
N ASP A 212 18.29 6.77 3.43
CA ASP A 212 19.12 5.58 3.68
C ASP A 212 20.44 5.62 2.87
N LYS A 213 20.38 6.04 1.60
CA LYS A 213 21.57 6.33 0.77
C LYS A 213 22.47 7.39 1.41
N LYS A 214 21.88 8.42 2.03
CA LYS A 214 22.59 9.45 2.79
C LYS A 214 23.06 8.98 4.18
N HIS A 215 22.91 7.69 4.49
CA HIS A 215 23.32 7.07 5.75
C HIS A 215 22.71 7.71 7.01
N LYS A 216 21.55 8.36 6.88
CA LYS A 216 20.89 9.05 8.00
C LYS A 216 20.35 8.09 9.07
N PHE A 217 20.28 6.79 8.77
CA PHE A 217 19.75 5.75 9.65
C PHE A 217 20.83 4.90 10.36
N LYS A 218 22.13 5.21 10.23
CA LYS A 218 23.22 4.34 10.76
C LYS A 218 23.38 4.36 12.27
N LYS A 219 23.15 5.49 12.96
CA LYS A 219 23.13 5.57 14.43
C LYS A 219 22.14 6.65 14.90
N PRO A 220 21.23 6.34 15.84
CA PRO A 220 20.38 7.35 16.43
C PRO A 220 21.24 8.31 17.25
N LYS A 221 20.96 9.62 17.20
CA LYS A 221 21.73 10.62 17.95
C LYS A 221 21.46 10.53 19.46
N PHE A 222 20.24 10.14 19.83
CA PHE A 222 19.74 9.93 21.21
C PHE A 222 18.39 9.22 21.11
N LEU A 223 18.04 8.26 21.99
CA LEU A 223 16.67 7.70 22.16
C LEU A 223 15.85 7.46 20.86
N PHE A 224 16.45 6.79 19.87
CA PHE A 224 15.87 6.51 18.53
C PHE A 224 15.68 7.70 17.58
N PHE A 225 16.14 8.91 17.90
CA PHE A 225 16.00 10.09 17.02
C PHE A 225 16.93 10.02 15.80
N TYR A 226 16.34 9.97 14.59
CA TYR A 226 17.05 10.17 13.33
C TYR A 226 16.67 11.49 12.65
N ASN A 227 17.68 12.16 12.08
CA ASN A 227 17.46 13.38 11.31
C ASN A 227 17.13 13.04 9.85
N SER A 228 15.85 12.74 9.58
CA SER A 228 15.38 12.19 8.31
C SER A 228 14.12 12.88 7.83
N ASN A 229 14.12 13.30 6.56
CA ASN A 229 12.95 13.86 5.88
C ASN A 229 11.84 12.82 5.80
N PHE A 230 12.19 11.54 5.57
CA PHE A 230 11.25 10.43 5.63
C PHE A 230 10.55 10.36 6.99
N ILE A 231 11.30 10.41 8.10
CA ILE A 231 10.69 10.36 9.44
C ILE A 231 9.79 11.56 9.69
N TYR A 232 10.22 12.77 9.36
CA TYR A 232 9.40 13.97 9.57
C TYR A 232 8.10 13.94 8.78
N ILE A 233 8.17 13.61 7.49
CA ILE A 233 6.99 13.56 6.62
C ILE A 233 6.05 12.43 7.05
N LEU A 234 6.59 11.23 7.34
CA LEU A 234 5.77 10.11 7.77
C LEU A 234 5.15 10.35 9.16
N THR A 235 5.84 11.04 10.06
CA THR A 235 5.29 11.48 11.36
C THR A 235 4.15 12.45 11.15
N LEU A 236 4.29 13.45 10.29
CA LEU A 236 3.24 14.43 9.99
C LEU A 236 1.99 13.76 9.40
N ILE A 237 2.19 12.84 8.44
CA ILE A 237 1.10 12.05 7.86
C ILE A 237 0.43 11.24 8.98
N SER A 238 1.18 10.44 9.73
CA SER A 238 0.65 9.60 10.83
C SER A 238 -0.08 10.42 11.90
N PHE A 239 0.43 11.61 12.23
CA PHE A 239 -0.20 12.50 13.18
C PHE A 239 -1.51 13.08 12.65
N ALA A 240 -1.54 13.60 11.42
CA ALA A 240 -2.76 14.17 10.83
C ALA A 240 -3.93 13.17 10.89
N ILE A 241 -3.59 11.91 10.67
CA ILE A 241 -4.50 10.77 10.69
C ILE A 241 -5.00 10.48 12.10
N LEU A 242 -4.08 10.31 13.05
CA LEU A 242 -4.43 10.04 14.44
C LEU A 242 -5.20 11.20 15.05
N ALA A 243 -4.86 12.44 14.68
CA ALA A 243 -5.58 13.63 15.08
C ALA A 243 -7.01 13.66 14.52
N PHE A 244 -7.20 13.31 13.25
CA PHE A 244 -8.54 13.18 12.65
C PHE A 244 -9.38 12.12 13.36
N ALA A 245 -8.80 10.95 13.65
CA ALA A 245 -9.48 9.90 14.38
C ALA A 245 -9.81 10.30 15.82
N GLY A 246 -8.85 10.90 16.53
CA GLY A 246 -9.04 11.42 17.88
C GLY A 246 -10.13 12.50 17.95
N TYR A 247 -10.17 13.38 16.95
CA TYR A 247 -11.25 14.36 16.81
C TYR A 247 -12.62 13.69 16.64
N LYS A 248 -12.72 12.69 15.73
CA LYS A 248 -13.96 11.95 15.50
C LYS A 248 -14.42 11.13 16.73
N LEU A 249 -13.49 10.71 17.57
CA LEU A 249 -13.76 10.00 18.83
C LEU A 249 -13.95 10.94 20.03
N ASN A 250 -14.04 12.26 19.81
CA ASN A 250 -14.21 13.28 20.85
C ASN A 250 -13.11 13.25 21.94
N TYR A 251 -11.88 12.91 21.56
CA TYR A 251 -10.75 13.02 22.49
C TYR A 251 -10.38 14.47 22.76
N GLY A 252 -9.88 14.74 23.96
CA GLY A 252 -9.40 16.06 24.35
C GLY A 252 -8.23 16.52 23.46
N TRP A 253 -8.13 17.85 23.24
CA TRP A 253 -7.04 18.46 22.47
C TRP A 253 -5.65 18.07 22.96
N SER A 254 -5.47 17.91 24.27
CA SER A 254 -4.22 17.44 24.87
C SER A 254 -3.87 16.01 24.47
N THR A 255 -4.87 15.11 24.44
CA THR A 255 -4.72 13.72 23.97
C THR A 255 -4.39 13.69 22.48
N ILE A 256 -5.08 14.49 21.66
CA ILE A 256 -4.79 14.61 20.23
C ILE A 256 -3.35 15.07 20.01
N LEU A 257 -2.89 16.11 20.72
CA LEU A 257 -1.52 16.60 20.61
C LEU A 257 -0.48 15.55 21.04
N SER A 258 -0.78 14.76 22.08
CA SER A 258 0.10 13.66 22.51
C SER A 258 0.30 12.57 21.43
N MET A 259 -0.65 12.41 20.50
CA MET A 259 -0.52 11.48 19.37
C MET A 259 0.56 11.88 18.38
N PHE A 260 1.00 13.15 18.36
CA PHE A 260 2.17 13.58 17.58
C PHE A 260 3.44 12.90 18.09
N LEU A 261 3.65 12.91 19.41
CA LEU A 261 4.79 12.25 20.04
C LEU A 261 4.72 10.73 19.83
N LEU A 262 3.53 10.13 19.93
CA LEU A 262 3.33 8.71 19.68
C LEU A 262 3.66 8.34 18.22
N SER A 263 3.19 9.13 17.26
CA SER A 263 3.51 8.98 15.83
C SER A 263 5.01 9.02 15.60
N TYR A 264 5.69 10.00 16.21
CA TYR A 264 7.13 10.16 16.07
C TYR A 264 7.88 8.95 16.64
N VAL A 265 7.54 8.51 17.85
CA VAL A 265 8.16 7.33 18.49
C VAL A 265 7.91 6.07 17.66
N GLY A 266 6.68 5.86 17.17
CA GLY A 266 6.32 4.70 16.36
C GLY A 266 7.12 4.63 15.04
N VAL A 267 7.24 5.75 14.32
CA VAL A 267 8.03 5.81 13.08
C VAL A 267 9.53 5.56 13.35
N ASN A 268 10.08 6.15 14.41
CA ASN A 268 11.49 5.94 14.76
C ASN A 268 11.78 4.50 15.21
N LEU A 269 10.86 3.87 15.96
CA LEU A 269 10.96 2.45 16.32
C LEU A 269 10.99 1.57 15.08
N ALA A 270 10.13 1.83 14.09
CA ALA A 270 10.12 1.05 12.85
C ALA A 270 11.44 1.17 12.07
N VAL A 271 12.03 2.37 12.02
CA VAL A 271 13.36 2.58 11.40
C VAL A 271 14.46 1.89 12.19
N PHE A 272 14.43 1.94 13.52
CA PHE A 272 15.40 1.25 14.39
C PHE A 272 15.43 -0.26 14.12
N PHE A 273 14.28 -0.82 13.78
CA PHE A 273 14.05 -2.23 13.59
C PHE A 273 14.27 -2.72 12.14
N LYS A 274 14.72 -1.85 11.23
CA LYS A 274 14.89 -2.17 9.80
C LYS A 274 15.79 -3.37 9.53
N ASP A 275 16.78 -3.63 10.39
CA ASP A 275 17.77 -4.71 10.24
C ASP A 275 17.22 -6.08 10.67
N ARG A 276 16.06 -6.12 11.34
CA ARG A 276 15.34 -7.33 11.79
C ARG A 276 14.04 -7.54 11.01
N SER A 277 14.05 -7.19 9.72
CA SER A 277 12.85 -7.05 8.89
C SER A 277 11.93 -8.26 8.88
N LYS A 278 12.44 -9.50 8.79
CA LYS A 278 11.58 -10.70 8.70
C LYS A 278 10.64 -10.87 9.90
N PHE A 279 11.19 -10.82 11.12
CA PHE A 279 10.38 -10.93 12.35
C PHE A 279 9.32 -9.82 12.43
N ILE A 280 9.68 -8.62 11.97
CA ILE A 280 8.87 -7.42 12.12
C ILE A 280 7.79 -7.33 11.06
N ILE A 281 8.09 -7.76 9.84
CA ILE A 281 7.11 -7.97 8.78
C ILE A 281 6.06 -8.97 9.27
N TYR A 282 6.44 -10.12 9.85
CA TYR A 282 5.47 -11.10 10.35
C TYR A 282 4.68 -10.58 11.56
N LEU A 283 5.34 -9.96 12.54
CA LEU A 283 4.68 -9.41 13.73
C LEU A 283 3.68 -8.32 13.34
N LEU A 284 4.09 -7.38 12.48
CA LEU A 284 3.20 -6.32 12.02
C LEU A 284 2.07 -6.87 11.14
N SER A 285 2.32 -7.91 10.32
CA SER A 285 1.27 -8.58 9.54
C SER A 285 0.25 -9.29 10.43
N PHE A 286 0.69 -9.90 11.52
CA PHE A 286 -0.21 -10.49 12.51
C PHE A 286 -1.04 -9.42 13.22
N LEU A 287 -0.40 -8.36 13.70
CA LEU A 287 -1.08 -7.20 14.28
C LEU A 287 -2.06 -6.59 13.27
N MET A 288 -1.71 -6.64 11.98
CA MET A 288 -2.51 -6.12 10.90
C MET A 288 -3.88 -6.83 10.88
N ILE A 289 -3.85 -8.15 10.68
CA ILE A 289 -5.07 -8.95 10.57
C ILE A 289 -5.93 -8.85 11.84
N LEU A 290 -5.28 -8.85 13.01
CA LEU A 290 -5.98 -8.75 14.30
C LEU A 290 -6.75 -7.43 14.43
N LEU A 291 -6.11 -6.30 14.13
CA LEU A 291 -6.72 -4.98 14.21
C LEU A 291 -7.83 -4.78 13.16
N PHE A 292 -7.73 -5.40 11.98
CA PHE A 292 -8.81 -5.44 10.99
C PHE A 292 -10.07 -6.12 11.54
N ILE A 293 -9.90 -7.32 12.11
CA ILE A 293 -10.98 -8.10 12.73
C ILE A 293 -11.68 -7.28 13.80
N ILE A 294 -10.90 -6.64 14.69
CA ILE A 294 -11.44 -5.79 15.75
C ILE A 294 -12.23 -4.61 15.16
N SER A 295 -11.67 -3.93 14.16
CA SER A 295 -12.28 -2.72 13.57
C SER A 295 -13.58 -3.02 12.83
N VAL A 296 -13.61 -4.07 12.02
CA VAL A 296 -14.75 -4.39 11.12
C VAL A 296 -15.78 -5.28 11.80
N ILE A 297 -15.35 -6.37 12.43
CA ILE A 297 -16.26 -7.39 12.96
C ILE A 297 -16.82 -6.94 14.32
N ILE A 298 -15.98 -6.37 15.19
CA ILE A 298 -16.38 -6.06 16.57
C ILE A 298 -16.96 -4.65 16.69
N LEU A 299 -16.25 -3.63 16.23
CA LEU A 299 -16.59 -2.23 16.52
C LEU A 299 -17.48 -1.53 15.47
N LYS A 300 -17.54 -2.02 14.22
CA LYS A 300 -18.31 -1.43 13.10
C LYS A 300 -18.18 0.11 12.99
N ASN A 301 -16.98 0.64 13.26
CA ASN A 301 -16.75 2.08 13.31
C ASN A 301 -15.90 2.55 12.13
N GLY A 302 -16.45 3.42 11.29
CA GLY A 302 -15.73 4.01 10.15
C GLY A 302 -14.48 4.82 10.53
N GLY A 303 -14.39 5.36 11.75
CA GLY A 303 -13.16 6.01 12.22
C GLY A 303 -11.98 5.03 12.38
N LEU A 304 -12.26 3.80 12.82
CA LEU A 304 -11.28 2.74 12.97
C LEU A 304 -10.84 2.16 11.61
N LEU A 305 -11.76 2.09 10.64
CA LEU A 305 -11.43 1.73 9.25
C LEU A 305 -10.47 2.73 8.57
N ALA A 306 -10.56 4.02 8.89
CA ALA A 306 -9.60 5.01 8.36
C ALA A 306 -8.19 4.78 8.94
N LEU A 307 -8.09 4.62 10.26
CA LEU A 307 -6.82 4.25 10.93
C LEU A 307 -6.23 2.95 10.36
N TRP A 308 -7.10 2.03 9.98
CA TRP A 308 -6.77 0.72 9.42
C TRP A 308 -6.10 0.81 8.03
N ILE A 309 -6.66 1.60 7.12
CA ILE A 309 -6.08 1.88 5.79
C ILE A 309 -4.65 2.42 5.92
N LEU A 310 -4.42 3.20 6.97
CA LEU A 310 -3.16 3.90 7.17
C LEU A 310 -2.10 2.99 7.79
N PHE A 311 -2.53 2.03 8.60
CA PHE A 311 -1.68 0.92 9.01
C PHE A 311 -1.27 0.05 7.81
N CYS A 312 -2.20 -0.29 6.91
CA CYS A 312 -1.89 -1.02 5.66
C CYS A 312 -0.92 -0.24 4.77
N SER A 313 -1.14 1.07 4.65
CA SER A 313 -0.28 2.01 3.94
C SER A 313 1.14 2.03 4.52
N PHE A 314 1.26 2.16 5.84
CA PHE A 314 2.54 2.11 6.54
C PHE A 314 3.28 0.78 6.29
N MET A 315 2.56 -0.34 6.32
CA MET A 315 3.11 -1.66 6.03
C MET A 315 3.69 -1.76 4.62
N LEU A 316 2.96 -1.27 3.62
CA LEU A 316 3.42 -1.23 2.25
C LEU A 316 4.68 -0.35 2.12
N SER A 317 4.72 0.84 2.74
CA SER A 317 5.92 1.68 2.76
C SER A 317 7.12 1.00 3.43
N PHE A 318 6.90 0.31 4.55
CA PHE A 318 7.97 -0.41 5.26
C PHE A 318 8.56 -1.53 4.40
N ILE A 319 7.70 -2.31 3.74
CA ILE A 319 8.13 -3.38 2.81
C ILE A 319 8.92 -2.79 1.64
N LEU A 320 8.42 -1.70 1.04
CA LEU A 320 9.11 -1.04 -0.06
C LEU A 320 10.48 -0.49 0.37
N GLY A 321 10.59 0.03 1.59
CA GLY A 321 11.84 0.54 2.18
C GLY A 321 12.84 -0.54 2.63
N ALA A 322 12.40 -1.72 3.08
CA ALA A 322 13.29 -2.69 3.73
C ALA A 322 14.39 -3.24 2.80
N SER A 323 15.66 -2.88 3.01
CA SER A 323 16.81 -3.30 2.17
C SER A 323 17.17 -4.78 2.30
N SER A 324 16.65 -5.47 3.31
CA SER A 324 17.00 -6.85 3.66
C SER A 324 16.13 -7.93 2.98
N ILE A 325 15.23 -7.54 2.08
CA ILE A 325 14.40 -8.49 1.31
C ILE A 325 15.25 -9.11 0.20
N LYS A 326 15.40 -10.44 0.26
CA LYS A 326 16.24 -11.24 -0.66
C LYS A 326 15.43 -11.92 -1.75
N GLU A 327 14.18 -12.28 -1.46
CA GLU A 327 13.32 -13.02 -2.39
C GLU A 327 11.91 -12.42 -2.48
N THR A 328 11.24 -12.61 -3.62
CA THR A 328 9.85 -12.17 -3.81
C THR A 328 8.88 -12.83 -2.84
N ARG A 329 9.16 -14.08 -2.43
CA ARG A 329 8.35 -14.81 -1.45
C ARG A 329 8.39 -14.19 -0.06
N ASP A 330 9.47 -13.49 0.29
CA ASP A 330 9.62 -12.87 1.62
C ASP A 330 8.62 -11.73 1.88
N PHE A 331 8.05 -11.12 0.83
CA PHE A 331 7.14 -9.98 0.99
C PHE A 331 5.85 -10.03 0.16
N SER A 332 5.78 -10.82 -0.91
CA SER A 332 4.63 -10.86 -1.82
C SER A 332 3.31 -11.13 -1.10
N PHE A 333 3.29 -12.08 -0.17
CA PHE A 333 2.10 -12.38 0.64
C PHE A 333 1.61 -11.15 1.42
N VAL A 334 2.53 -10.47 2.11
CA VAL A 334 2.18 -9.29 2.92
C VAL A 334 1.76 -8.13 2.02
N PHE A 335 2.43 -7.95 0.88
CA PHE A 335 2.07 -6.95 -0.12
C PHE A 335 0.64 -7.15 -0.63
N TYR A 336 0.30 -8.35 -1.11
CA TYR A 336 -1.06 -8.64 -1.61
C TYR A 336 -2.11 -8.52 -0.50
N THR A 337 -1.79 -8.96 0.71
CA THR A 337 -2.71 -8.87 1.85
C THR A 337 -2.99 -7.42 2.22
N ALA A 338 -1.95 -6.60 2.36
CA ALA A 338 -2.09 -5.18 2.68
C ALA A 338 -2.85 -4.42 1.58
N LEU A 339 -2.54 -4.68 0.31
CA LEU A 339 -3.24 -4.06 -0.83
C LEU A 339 -4.73 -4.46 -0.87
N SER A 340 -5.04 -5.75 -0.67
CA SER A 340 -6.41 -6.25 -0.69
C SER A 340 -7.23 -5.65 0.46
N LEU A 341 -6.67 -5.62 1.67
CA LEU A 341 -7.32 -5.03 2.84
C LEU A 341 -7.54 -3.52 2.67
N MET A 342 -6.60 -2.82 2.03
CA MET A 342 -6.72 -1.40 1.71
C MET A 342 -7.90 -1.15 0.77
N ILE A 343 -8.01 -1.92 -0.32
CA ILE A 343 -9.13 -1.83 -1.28
C ILE A 343 -10.46 -2.11 -0.58
N VAL A 344 -10.56 -3.20 0.20
CA VAL A 344 -11.79 -3.57 0.91
C VAL A 344 -12.20 -2.48 1.90
N SER A 345 -11.25 -1.92 2.64
CA SER A 345 -11.52 -0.88 3.63
C SER A 345 -11.96 0.43 2.98
N ASN A 346 -11.32 0.82 1.87
CA ASN A 346 -11.73 1.97 1.06
C ASN A 346 -13.13 1.76 0.50
N SER A 347 -13.46 0.56 0.01
CA SER A 347 -14.83 0.25 -0.41
C SER A 347 -15.82 0.44 0.73
N LEU A 348 -15.60 -0.17 1.89
CA LEU A 348 -16.52 -0.04 3.03
C LEU A 348 -16.73 1.41 3.48
N LEU A 349 -15.69 2.25 3.45
CA LEU A 349 -15.80 3.65 3.84
C LEU A 349 -16.54 4.52 2.83
N PHE A 350 -16.26 4.34 1.54
CA PHE A 350 -16.67 5.28 0.51
C PHE A 350 -17.87 4.82 -0.31
N ILE A 351 -18.35 3.57 -0.16
CA ILE A 351 -19.40 3.03 -1.01
C ILE A 351 -20.72 3.82 -0.93
N LYS A 352 -21.14 4.27 0.26
CA LYS A 352 -22.32 5.14 0.43
C LYS A 352 -22.13 6.50 -0.20
N TYR A 353 -20.98 7.13 0.04
CA TYR A 353 -20.63 8.41 -0.56
C TYR A 353 -20.64 8.33 -2.09
N THR A 354 -20.13 7.23 -2.63
CA THR A 354 -20.09 6.95 -4.07
C THR A 354 -21.50 6.77 -4.63
N ALA A 355 -22.33 5.96 -3.96
CA ALA A 355 -23.71 5.76 -4.35
C ALA A 355 -24.50 7.08 -4.40
N LYS A 356 -24.34 7.93 -3.37
CA LYS A 356 -24.99 9.25 -3.30
C LYS A 356 -24.48 10.21 -4.39
N THR A 357 -23.16 10.27 -4.59
CA THR A 357 -22.50 11.18 -5.56
C THR A 357 -22.89 10.85 -6.99
N PHE A 358 -22.83 9.57 -7.37
CA PHE A 358 -23.25 9.11 -8.70
C PHE A 358 -24.77 8.95 -8.83
N ASN A 359 -25.54 9.33 -7.81
CA ASN A 359 -26.99 9.26 -7.79
C ASN A 359 -27.53 7.83 -8.05
N ILE A 360 -26.74 6.82 -7.66
CA ILE A 360 -27.09 5.40 -7.71
C ILE A 360 -28.14 5.09 -6.65
N GLY A 361 -27.97 5.61 -5.44
CA GLY A 361 -28.84 5.40 -4.29
C GLY A 361 -28.35 6.20 -3.07
N ASP A 362 -28.97 6.01 -1.91
CA ASP A 362 -28.70 6.80 -0.69
C ASP A 362 -28.95 8.31 -0.91
N VAL A 363 -29.98 8.63 -1.71
CA VAL A 363 -30.38 10.00 -2.04
C VAL A 363 -31.74 10.29 -1.43
N ASP A 364 -31.78 11.27 -0.53
CA ASP A 364 -33.02 11.77 0.06
C ASP A 364 -33.64 12.81 -0.89
N TYR A 365 -34.88 12.54 -1.33
CA TYR A 365 -35.64 13.45 -2.17
C TYR A 365 -36.60 14.27 -1.32
N LYS A 366 -36.49 15.60 -1.45
CA LYS A 366 -37.49 16.52 -0.91
C LYS A 366 -38.84 16.27 -1.57
N PHE A 367 -38.87 16.09 -2.90
CA PHE A 367 -40.03 15.55 -3.57
C PHE A 367 -39.68 14.86 -4.91
N LEU A 368 -40.54 13.92 -5.30
CA LEU A 368 -40.59 13.27 -6.60
C LEU A 368 -41.92 13.60 -7.28
N LEU A 369 -41.88 14.13 -8.50
CA LEU A 369 -43.07 14.32 -9.33
C LEU A 369 -43.19 13.14 -10.28
N VAL A 370 -44.32 12.45 -10.24
CA VAL A 370 -44.58 11.20 -10.93
C VAL A 370 -45.83 11.32 -11.78
N ASP A 371 -45.87 10.65 -12.93
CA ASP A 371 -47.06 10.55 -13.77
C ASP A 371 -48.21 9.86 -12.99
N LYS A 372 -49.42 10.40 -13.11
CA LYS A 372 -50.61 9.87 -12.42
C LYS A 372 -50.92 8.41 -12.74
N SER A 373 -50.48 7.89 -13.90
CA SER A 373 -50.58 6.47 -14.24
C SER A 373 -49.84 5.54 -13.27
N ALA A 374 -48.84 6.06 -12.54
CA ALA A 374 -48.08 5.31 -11.54
C ALA A 374 -48.72 5.34 -10.13
N LEU A 375 -49.86 6.01 -9.93
CA LEU A 375 -50.52 6.12 -8.61
C LEU A 375 -50.83 4.74 -8.00
N LYS A 376 -51.17 3.74 -8.82
CA LYS A 376 -51.43 2.37 -8.37
C LYS A 376 -50.19 1.62 -7.87
N ALA A 377 -49.00 2.07 -8.25
CA ALA A 377 -47.73 1.47 -7.81
C ALA A 377 -47.24 2.07 -6.48
N LEU A 378 -47.88 3.14 -6.00
CA LEU A 378 -47.54 3.77 -4.73
C LEU A 378 -48.18 2.99 -3.57
N PRO A 379 -47.47 2.87 -2.43
CA PRO A 379 -48.06 2.29 -1.22
C PRO A 379 -49.30 3.10 -0.79
N SER A 380 -50.39 2.42 -0.44
CA SER A 380 -51.61 3.10 0.02
C SER A 380 -51.33 4.00 1.23
N SER A 381 -50.48 3.52 2.16
CA SER A 381 -50.04 4.25 3.34
C SER A 381 -49.33 5.58 3.06
N LEU A 382 -48.87 5.82 1.82
CA LEU A 382 -48.17 7.04 1.41
C LEU A 382 -49.13 8.13 0.93
N CYS A 383 -50.29 7.76 0.40
CA CYS A 383 -51.31 8.71 -0.08
C CYS A 383 -52.62 8.65 0.73
N ASP A 384 -52.71 7.78 1.75
CA ASP A 384 -53.79 7.76 2.73
C ASP A 384 -53.61 8.94 3.71
N ALA A 385 -54.66 9.77 3.82
CA ALA A 385 -54.64 11.00 4.61
C ALA A 385 -54.33 10.75 6.09
N LYS A 386 -53.12 11.08 6.53
CA LYS A 386 -52.78 11.31 7.94
C LYS A 386 -52.80 12.81 8.21
N ASP A 387 -53.23 13.17 9.42
CA ASP A 387 -53.65 14.50 9.84
C ASP A 387 -52.83 15.71 9.34
N LYS A 388 -53.59 16.72 8.92
CA LYS A 388 -53.39 18.13 8.51
C LYS A 388 -52.07 18.92 8.66
N GLU A 389 -50.90 18.37 8.97
CA GLU A 389 -49.67 19.19 9.01
C GLU A 389 -48.58 18.88 7.97
N GLN A 390 -48.64 17.75 7.25
CA GLN A 390 -47.90 17.55 5.99
C GLN A 390 -48.39 16.25 5.32
N THR A 391 -49.14 16.35 4.22
CA THR A 391 -49.52 15.17 3.44
C THR A 391 -48.29 14.68 2.65
N PRO A 392 -47.85 13.42 2.82
CA PRO A 392 -46.67 12.89 2.13
C PRO A 392 -46.87 12.69 0.61
N CYS A 393 -48.08 12.98 0.10
CA CYS A 393 -48.50 12.82 -1.29
C CYS A 393 -49.50 13.92 -1.66
N GLU A 394 -49.23 14.68 -2.72
CA GLU A 394 -50.13 15.66 -3.35
C GLU A 394 -50.53 15.15 -4.74
N ILE A 395 -51.83 15.04 -5.01
CA ILE A 395 -52.35 14.54 -6.29
C ILE A 395 -52.89 15.71 -7.09
N ASP A 396 -52.36 15.93 -8.28
CA ASP A 396 -52.82 16.90 -9.27
C ASP A 396 -53.58 16.20 -10.43
N GLU A 397 -54.12 16.97 -11.37
CA GLU A 397 -54.88 16.42 -12.51
C GLU A 397 -54.05 15.44 -13.34
N LYS A 398 -52.75 15.71 -13.54
CA LYS A 398 -51.84 14.96 -14.41
C LYS A 398 -50.66 14.28 -13.71
N ALA A 399 -50.34 14.68 -12.48
CA ALA A 399 -49.15 14.21 -11.78
C ALA A 399 -49.40 14.00 -10.29
N VAL A 400 -48.52 13.24 -9.65
CA VAL A 400 -48.52 12.94 -8.22
C VAL A 400 -47.17 13.38 -7.67
N LYS A 401 -47.19 14.23 -6.65
CA LYS A 401 -45.98 14.71 -5.99
C LYS A 401 -45.84 14.02 -4.65
N ILE A 402 -44.73 13.32 -4.47
CA ILE A 402 -44.46 12.48 -3.31
C ILE A 402 -43.31 13.09 -2.52
N TYR A 403 -43.45 13.22 -1.21
CA TYR A 403 -42.48 13.83 -0.31
C TYR A 403 -41.81 12.79 0.58
N ASP A 404 -40.66 13.16 1.16
CA ASP A 404 -39.93 12.37 2.18
C ASP A 404 -39.63 10.93 1.75
N VAL A 405 -39.13 10.78 0.52
CA VAL A 405 -38.75 9.48 -0.04
C VAL A 405 -37.25 9.41 -0.23
N LYS A 406 -36.66 8.33 0.26
CA LYS A 406 -35.26 7.98 0.05
C LYS A 406 -35.11 7.01 -1.11
N SER A 407 -34.18 7.27 -2.02
CA SER A 407 -33.81 6.29 -3.03
C SER A 407 -32.80 5.28 -2.51
N LEU A 408 -33.13 4.00 -2.69
CA LEU A 408 -32.23 2.88 -2.46
C LEU A 408 -31.45 2.53 -3.72
N CYS A 409 -32.10 2.59 -4.89
CA CYS A 409 -31.48 2.42 -6.21
C CYS A 409 -32.24 3.22 -7.27
N ASN A 410 -31.54 3.97 -8.12
CA ASN A 410 -32.08 4.72 -9.26
C ASN A 410 -31.63 4.16 -10.62
N ILE A 411 -30.92 3.02 -10.62
CA ILE A 411 -30.42 2.39 -11.86
C ILE A 411 -31.42 1.33 -12.30
N GLY A 412 -31.59 1.22 -13.62
CA GLY A 412 -32.43 0.23 -14.27
C GLY A 412 -33.86 0.72 -14.54
N LYS A 413 -34.73 -0.23 -14.87
CA LYS A 413 -36.13 0.04 -15.25
C LYS A 413 -36.95 0.65 -14.11
N PHE A 414 -36.63 0.33 -12.86
CA PHE A 414 -37.36 0.77 -11.69
C PHE A 414 -36.48 1.58 -10.74
N TYR A 415 -37.04 2.66 -10.19
CA TYR A 415 -36.52 3.31 -9.01
C TYR A 415 -37.00 2.52 -7.80
N TYR A 416 -36.05 2.11 -6.97
CA TYR A 416 -36.29 1.42 -5.72
C TYR A 416 -36.23 2.45 -4.61
N LEU A 417 -37.37 2.67 -3.98
CA LEU A 417 -37.62 3.79 -3.09
C LEU A 417 -38.02 3.28 -1.70
N GLN A 418 -37.73 4.07 -0.68
CA GLN A 418 -38.10 3.82 0.70
C GLN A 418 -38.76 5.07 1.28
N THR A 419 -39.95 4.88 1.84
CA THR A 419 -40.66 5.92 2.59
C THR A 419 -40.00 6.15 3.95
N ARG A 420 -40.27 7.29 4.59
CA ARG A 420 -39.81 7.59 5.96
C ARG A 420 -40.23 6.53 6.99
N ASP A 421 -41.40 5.92 6.79
CA ASP A 421 -41.93 4.83 7.62
C ASP A 421 -41.25 3.47 7.34
N GLY A 422 -40.26 3.44 6.44
CA GLY A 422 -39.45 2.26 6.15
C GLY A 422 -40.03 1.34 5.06
N VAL A 423 -41.24 1.62 4.56
CA VAL A 423 -41.88 0.85 3.47
C VAL A 423 -41.10 1.04 2.18
N LYS A 424 -40.67 -0.08 1.58
CA LYS A 424 -39.94 -0.13 0.30
C LYS A 424 -40.90 -0.40 -0.85
N PHE A 425 -40.71 0.27 -1.98
CA PHE A 425 -41.55 0.10 -3.17
C PHE A 425 -40.76 0.39 -4.46
N GLU A 426 -41.32 -0.04 -5.58
CA GLU A 426 -40.74 0.11 -6.91
C GLU A 426 -41.58 1.08 -7.72
N LEU A 427 -40.91 1.98 -8.45
CA LEU A 427 -41.54 2.94 -9.33
C LEU A 427 -40.88 2.88 -10.70
N ASP A 428 -41.66 2.73 -11.77
CA ASP A 428 -41.12 2.75 -13.13
C ASP A 428 -40.41 4.09 -13.40
N SER A 429 -39.12 4.01 -13.76
CA SER A 429 -38.27 5.20 -13.90
C SER A 429 -38.74 6.12 -15.04
N SER A 430 -39.44 5.59 -16.05
CA SER A 430 -40.06 6.36 -17.13
C SER A 430 -41.23 7.22 -16.66
N LYS A 431 -41.80 6.94 -15.49
CA LYS A 431 -42.92 7.66 -14.89
C LYS A 431 -42.47 8.81 -13.99
N VAL A 432 -41.18 8.94 -13.72
CA VAL A 432 -40.63 10.05 -12.94
C VAL A 432 -40.48 11.28 -13.85
N ILE A 433 -41.29 12.31 -13.61
CA ILE A 433 -41.31 13.56 -14.38
C ILE A 433 -40.20 14.51 -13.91
N SER A 434 -40.06 14.69 -12.60
CA SER A 434 -39.00 15.52 -12.03
C SER A 434 -38.67 15.10 -10.59
N ARG A 435 -37.50 15.54 -10.11
CA ARG A 435 -36.99 15.20 -8.78
C ARG A 435 -36.26 16.38 -8.17
N VAL A 436 -36.47 16.62 -6.88
CA VAL A 436 -35.75 17.63 -6.10
C VAL A 436 -35.12 16.96 -4.89
N LYS A 437 -33.79 17.05 -4.80
CA LYS A 437 -33.01 16.50 -3.69
C LYS A 437 -33.17 17.36 -2.44
N GLU A 438 -33.13 16.72 -1.28
CA GLU A 438 -32.89 17.41 -0.02
C GLU A 438 -31.43 17.90 0.02
N LYS A 439 -31.20 19.12 0.50
CA LYS A 439 -29.88 19.78 0.45
C LYS A 439 -28.99 19.40 1.60
#